data_AF-G7KJA3-F1
#
_entry.id   AF-G7KJA3-F1
#
_cell.length_a   1.000
_cell.length_b   1.000
_cell.length_c   1.000
_cell.angle_alpha   90.00
_cell.angle_beta   90.00
_cell.angle_gamma   90.00
#
_symmetry.space_group_name_H-M   'P 1'
#
loop_
_entity.id
_entity.type
_entity.pdbx_description
1 polymer ?
#
loop_
_entity_poly.entity_id
_entity_poly.type
_entity_poly.pdbx_seq_one_letter_code
_entity_poly.pdbx_strand_id
1 'polypeptide(L)'
;MKYALIQDNFTTLEQVTAALRKEGLESSNLILGIDFTKSNEWTGQVSFNKKSLHAIGDTPNPYEKAISIVGKTLAPFDEDNLIPCFGFGDATTHDKEVFSFHSDHSPCHGFEEVLACYKNVVPNLKLSGPTSYAPVIEAAIDIVEKSHGQFHVLVIIADGQVTRSVDYDDNELSPQEEKTIKAIADASKYPLAIVLVGVGDGPWADMEKFDDTTRDFDNFQFVNFTKIMSKNTSETEKEAAFALAALMEIPFQYKACVEFKKLGRVTGRAKRIVPKPSPVPYSRPVPSKSPASTTDDQNQSVSTN
;
A
#
# COMPACT_ATOMS: atom_id res chain seq x y z
N MET A 1 20.09 17.54 6.06
CA MET A 1 18.66 17.93 6.16
C MET A 1 18.40 19.09 5.21
N LYS A 2 17.84 18.84 4.02
CA LYS A 2 17.61 19.89 3.01
C LYS A 2 16.16 19.93 2.52
N TYR A 3 15.23 19.45 3.35
CA TYR A 3 13.84 19.27 2.99
C TYR A 3 12.98 19.75 4.16
N ALA A 4 12.21 20.82 3.93
CA ALA A 4 11.34 21.42 4.94
C ALA A 4 10.05 20.60 5.03
N LEU A 5 9.69 20.12 6.22
CA LEU A 5 8.43 19.42 6.47
C LEU A 5 7.25 20.26 5.98
N ILE A 6 6.28 19.62 5.30
CA ILE A 6 5.04 20.27 4.87
C ILE A 6 4.32 20.76 6.14
N GLN A 7 3.80 22.00 6.15
CA GLN A 7 3.12 22.55 7.33
C GLN A 7 1.86 21.72 7.68
N ASP A 8 1.77 21.23 8.91
CA ASP A 8 0.74 20.31 9.41
C ASP A 8 -0.68 20.89 9.61
N ASN A 9 -1.07 21.93 8.85
CA ASN A 9 -2.34 22.64 9.05
C ASN A 9 -3.41 22.27 8.01
N PHE A 10 -3.54 20.97 7.69
CA PHE A 10 -4.55 20.49 6.73
C PHE A 10 -5.78 19.92 7.44
N THR A 11 -6.97 20.31 6.97
CA THR A 11 -8.25 19.85 7.50
C THR A 11 -9.03 18.97 6.53
N THR A 12 -8.56 18.85 5.28
CA THR A 12 -9.24 18.11 4.20
C THR A 12 -8.23 17.37 3.32
N LEU A 13 -8.68 16.31 2.64
CA LEU A 13 -7.83 15.54 1.71
C LEU A 13 -7.40 16.38 0.51
N GLU A 14 -8.28 17.24 0.01
CA GLU A 14 -8.02 18.10 -1.14
C GLU A 14 -6.84 19.05 -0.88
N GLN A 15 -6.72 19.57 0.34
CA GLN A 15 -5.59 20.43 0.71
C GLN A 15 -4.27 19.63 0.78
N VAL A 16 -4.31 18.40 1.28
CA VAL A 16 -3.13 17.50 1.29
C VAL A 16 -2.68 17.22 -0.15
N THR A 17 -3.60 16.82 -1.02
CA THR A 17 -3.33 16.56 -2.44
C THR A 17 -2.76 17.81 -3.14
N ALA A 18 -3.34 18.99 -2.90
CA ALA A 18 -2.84 20.23 -3.48
C ALA A 18 -1.41 20.58 -2.99
N ALA A 19 -1.11 20.34 -1.72
CA ALA A 19 0.22 20.57 -1.15
C ALA A 19 1.28 19.64 -1.76
N LEU A 20 0.97 18.35 -1.92
CA LEU A 20 1.88 17.36 -2.51
C LEU A 20 2.20 17.69 -3.99
N ARG A 21 1.20 18.12 -4.77
CA ARG A 21 1.42 18.60 -6.15
C ARG A 21 2.33 19.82 -6.19
N LYS A 22 2.13 20.77 -5.27
CA LYS A 22 2.98 21.97 -5.16
C LYS A 22 4.42 21.60 -4.83
N GLU A 23 4.64 20.53 -4.07
CA GLU A 23 5.96 20.00 -3.75
C GLU A 23 6.60 19.20 -4.90
N GLY A 24 5.93 19.06 -6.05
CA GLY A 24 6.50 18.47 -7.27
C GLY A 24 6.27 16.98 -7.42
N LEU A 25 5.33 16.40 -6.67
CA LEU A 25 4.82 15.06 -6.98
C LEU A 25 3.88 15.18 -8.20
N GLU A 26 4.44 14.98 -9.39
CA GLU A 26 3.68 15.06 -10.66
C GLU A 26 2.88 13.79 -10.92
N SER A 27 3.52 12.64 -10.72
CA SER A 27 2.93 11.33 -10.98
C SER A 27 3.66 10.21 -10.23
N SER A 28 2.94 9.13 -9.94
CA SER A 28 3.43 7.94 -9.24
C SER A 28 2.63 6.71 -9.66
N ASN A 29 3.10 5.53 -9.29
CA ASN A 29 2.35 4.29 -9.40
C ASN A 29 2.21 3.65 -8.02
N LEU A 30 1.08 3.02 -7.75
CA LEU A 30 0.79 2.44 -6.44
C LEU A 30 0.93 0.92 -6.43
N ILE A 31 1.50 0.39 -5.36
CA ILE A 31 1.54 -1.05 -5.07
C ILE A 31 0.98 -1.24 -3.67
N LEU A 32 0.12 -2.24 -3.48
CA LEU A 32 -0.47 -2.54 -2.18
C LEU A 32 -0.04 -3.92 -1.66
N GLY A 33 0.44 -3.96 -0.42
CA GLY A 33 0.73 -5.18 0.33
C GLY A 33 -0.19 -5.29 1.55
N ILE A 34 -0.87 -6.41 1.70
CA ILE A 34 -1.77 -6.68 2.84
C ILE A 34 -1.26 -7.86 3.64
N ASP A 35 -1.04 -7.61 4.93
CA ASP A 35 -0.70 -8.62 5.93
C ASP A 35 -1.91 -9.52 6.21
N PHE A 36 -1.75 -10.84 6.08
CA PHE A 36 -2.73 -11.88 6.42
C PHE A 36 -2.17 -12.87 7.44
N THR A 37 -1.33 -12.39 8.36
CA THR A 37 -0.80 -13.18 9.46
C THR A 37 -1.86 -13.37 10.55
N LYS A 38 -1.65 -14.40 11.38
CA LYS A 38 -2.56 -14.84 12.42
C LYS A 38 -2.67 -13.84 13.56
N SER A 39 -1.68 -12.96 13.76
CA SER A 39 -1.72 -11.95 14.82
C SER A 39 -2.92 -11.02 14.72
N ASN A 40 -3.43 -10.80 13.51
CA ASN A 40 -4.68 -10.11 13.24
C ASN A 40 -5.91 -10.69 13.96
N GLU A 41 -5.86 -11.92 14.49
CA GLU A 41 -6.94 -12.49 15.32
C GLU A 41 -7.01 -11.85 16.71
N TRP A 42 -5.88 -11.36 17.26
CA TRP A 42 -5.79 -10.85 18.62
C TRP A 42 -5.32 -9.39 18.73
N THR A 43 -4.72 -8.81 17.69
CA THR A 43 -4.29 -7.40 17.68
C THR A 43 -5.43 -6.38 17.48
N GLY A 44 -6.68 -6.85 17.45
CA GLY A 44 -7.89 -6.03 17.55
C GLY A 44 -8.54 -6.04 18.94
N GLN A 45 -7.83 -6.51 19.96
CA GLN A 45 -8.36 -6.68 21.32
C GLN A 45 -8.91 -5.37 21.90
N VAL A 46 -8.17 -4.28 21.74
CA VAL A 46 -8.53 -2.94 22.25
C VAL A 46 -9.13 -2.09 21.14
N SER A 47 -8.44 -1.98 20.01
CA SER A 47 -8.77 -1.07 18.91
C SER A 47 -9.97 -1.50 18.08
N PHE A 48 -10.34 -2.80 18.12
CA PHE A 48 -11.42 -3.34 17.30
C PHE A 48 -12.35 -4.28 18.06
N ASN A 49 -12.59 -3.98 19.35
CA ASN A 49 -13.60 -4.64 20.17
C ASN A 49 -13.45 -6.17 20.25
N LYS A 50 -12.21 -6.67 20.39
CA LYS A 50 -11.89 -8.12 20.47
C LYS A 50 -12.27 -8.90 19.22
N LYS A 51 -12.44 -8.22 18.10
CA LYS A 51 -12.62 -8.85 16.79
C LYS A 51 -11.28 -8.93 16.09
N SER A 52 -11.17 -9.92 15.19
CA SER A 52 -10.06 -9.93 14.24
C SER A 52 -10.05 -8.64 13.41
N LEU A 53 -8.86 -8.10 13.14
CA LEU A 53 -8.68 -6.95 12.27
C LEU A 53 -9.15 -7.20 10.83
N HIS A 54 -9.29 -8.47 10.42
CA HIS A 54 -9.88 -8.88 9.13
C HIS A 54 -11.37 -9.23 9.20
N ALA A 55 -12.05 -9.07 10.34
CA ALA A 55 -13.44 -9.45 10.43
C ALA A 55 -14.30 -8.66 9.42
N ILE A 56 -14.94 -9.38 8.48
CA ILE A 56 -15.85 -8.80 7.50
C ILE A 56 -17.24 -8.68 8.13
N GLY A 57 -17.89 -7.52 8.00
CA GLY A 57 -19.23 -7.28 8.51
C GLY A 57 -19.81 -5.96 8.03
N ASP A 58 -20.86 -5.48 8.70
CA ASP A 58 -21.58 -4.25 8.31
C ASP A 58 -20.73 -2.98 8.46
N THR A 59 -19.78 -2.99 9.40
CA THR A 59 -18.85 -1.89 9.63
C THR A 59 -17.48 -2.22 9.06
N PRO A 60 -16.85 -1.32 8.30
CA PRO A 60 -15.50 -1.54 7.76
C PRO A 60 -14.48 -1.81 8.87
N ASN A 61 -13.71 -2.89 8.71
CA ASN A 61 -12.57 -3.18 9.58
C ASN A 61 -11.39 -2.22 9.30
N PRO A 62 -10.33 -2.23 10.15
CA PRO A 62 -9.22 -1.31 10.00
C PRO A 62 -8.51 -1.37 8.64
N TYR A 63 -8.38 -2.55 8.04
CA TYR A 63 -7.82 -2.70 6.69
C TYR A 63 -8.72 -2.06 5.64
N GLU A 64 -10.03 -2.32 5.66
CA GLU A 64 -10.98 -1.71 4.73
C GLU A 64 -10.95 -0.17 4.81
N LYS A 65 -10.86 0.38 6.02
CA LYS A 65 -10.75 1.83 6.24
C LYS A 65 -9.42 2.37 5.69
N ALA A 66 -8.30 1.72 5.99
CA ALA A 66 -7.00 2.13 5.49
C ALA A 66 -6.96 2.11 3.96
N ILE A 67 -7.38 1.01 3.32
CA ILE A 67 -7.48 0.89 1.85
C ILE A 67 -8.33 2.04 1.27
N SER A 68 -9.49 2.31 1.88
CA SER A 68 -10.40 3.35 1.39
C SER A 68 -9.78 4.74 1.46
N ILE A 69 -9.12 5.10 2.56
CA ILE A 69 -8.53 6.43 2.72
C ILE A 69 -7.26 6.57 1.88
N VAL A 70 -6.43 5.52 1.78
CA VAL A 70 -5.30 5.48 0.84
C VAL A 70 -5.80 5.71 -0.58
N GLY A 71 -6.88 5.04 -1.00
CA GLY A 71 -7.47 5.24 -2.32
C GLY A 71 -7.94 6.67 -2.58
N LYS A 72 -8.67 7.28 -1.64
CA LYS A 72 -9.10 8.69 -1.76
C LYS A 72 -7.93 9.68 -1.88
N THR A 73 -6.78 9.34 -1.31
CA THR A 73 -5.64 10.28 -1.15
C THR A 73 -4.57 10.11 -2.21
N LEU A 74 -4.27 8.86 -2.59
CA LEU A 74 -3.22 8.52 -3.53
C LEU A 74 -3.70 8.27 -4.96
N ALA A 75 -4.96 7.85 -5.17
CA ALA A 75 -5.46 7.64 -6.53
C ALA A 75 -5.33 8.87 -7.46
N PRO A 76 -5.44 10.14 -6.98
CA PRO A 76 -5.20 11.31 -7.84
C PRO A 76 -3.75 11.49 -8.32
N PHE A 77 -2.80 10.69 -7.84
CA PHE A 77 -1.40 10.66 -8.23
C PHE A 77 -1.00 9.39 -8.97
N ASP A 78 -1.90 8.40 -9.07
CA ASP A 78 -1.66 7.16 -9.78
C ASP A 78 -1.82 7.37 -11.29
N GLU A 79 -0.82 6.99 -12.10
CA GLU A 79 -0.80 7.32 -13.53
C GLU A 79 -1.85 6.57 -14.35
N ASP A 80 -2.12 5.31 -14.02
CA ASP A 80 -2.91 4.39 -14.86
C ASP A 80 -4.12 3.77 -14.15
N ASN A 81 -4.30 4.06 -12.86
CA ASN A 81 -5.31 3.45 -11.98
C ASN A 81 -5.18 1.92 -11.88
N LEU A 82 -3.99 1.37 -12.16
CA LEU A 82 -3.67 -0.04 -12.07
C LEU A 82 -2.82 -0.32 -10.84
N ILE A 83 -3.40 -1.03 -9.88
CA ILE A 83 -2.80 -1.23 -8.56
C ILE A 83 -2.45 -2.71 -8.39
N PRO A 84 -1.18 -3.12 -8.58
CA PRO A 84 -0.71 -4.42 -8.16
C PRO A 84 -0.97 -4.63 -6.67
N CYS A 85 -1.77 -5.65 -6.35
CA CYS A 85 -2.16 -5.98 -4.97
C CYS A 85 -1.69 -7.37 -4.57
N PHE A 86 -1.01 -7.43 -3.42
CA PHE A 86 -0.43 -8.64 -2.87
C PHE A 86 -0.91 -8.91 -1.45
N GLY A 87 -1.06 -10.18 -1.11
CA GLY A 87 -1.17 -10.66 0.26
C GLY A 87 0.04 -11.48 0.68
N PHE A 88 0.36 -11.47 1.98
CA PHE A 88 1.45 -12.26 2.56
C PHE A 88 1.13 -12.71 3.98
N GLY A 89 1.85 -13.72 4.49
CA GLY A 89 1.71 -14.21 5.88
C GLY A 89 0.58 -15.22 6.11
N ASP A 90 -0.18 -15.58 5.08
CA ASP A 90 -1.16 -16.66 5.16
C ASP A 90 -0.48 -18.05 5.11
N ALA A 91 -1.25 -19.11 5.30
CA ALA A 91 -0.74 -20.49 5.31
C ALA A 91 -0.14 -20.94 3.97
N THR A 92 -0.37 -20.23 2.87
CA THR A 92 0.26 -20.53 1.59
C THR A 92 1.58 -19.79 1.39
N THR A 93 1.75 -18.60 1.96
CA THR A 93 2.92 -17.72 1.72
C THR A 93 3.93 -17.69 2.87
N HIS A 94 3.47 -17.80 4.13
CA HIS A 94 4.29 -17.62 5.33
C HIS A 94 5.17 -16.34 5.22
N ASP A 95 6.42 -16.39 5.67
CA ASP A 95 7.39 -15.29 5.62
C ASP A 95 8.27 -15.27 4.36
N LYS A 96 7.87 -15.98 3.29
CA LYS A 96 8.76 -16.29 2.15
C LYS A 96 8.26 -15.80 0.80
N GLU A 97 6.96 -15.75 0.61
CA GLU A 97 6.34 -15.48 -0.68
C GLU A 97 5.21 -14.45 -0.53
N VAL A 98 4.66 -14.03 -1.66
CA VAL A 98 3.41 -13.26 -1.71
C VAL A 98 2.44 -13.98 -2.64
N PHE A 99 1.14 -13.74 -2.47
CA PHE A 99 0.13 -14.10 -3.46
C PHE A 99 -0.47 -12.84 -4.09
N SER A 100 -0.85 -12.91 -5.36
CA SER A 100 -1.54 -11.80 -6.04
C SER A 100 -3.04 -11.89 -5.83
N PHE A 101 -3.72 -10.75 -5.73
CA PHE A 101 -5.19 -10.71 -5.60
C PHE A 101 -5.91 -11.28 -6.83
N HIS A 102 -5.32 -11.14 -8.01
CA HIS A 102 -5.83 -11.77 -9.23
C HIS A 102 -5.05 -13.05 -9.54
N SER A 103 -5.78 -14.11 -9.89
CA SER A 103 -5.17 -15.41 -10.25
C SER A 103 -4.35 -15.36 -11.55
N ASP A 104 -4.58 -14.37 -12.40
CA ASP A 104 -3.80 -14.11 -13.63
C ASP A 104 -2.66 -13.10 -13.42
N HIS A 105 -2.44 -12.64 -12.17
CA HIS A 105 -1.45 -11.64 -11.77
C HIS A 105 -1.65 -10.25 -12.39
N SER A 106 -2.82 -9.97 -12.97
CA SER A 106 -3.14 -8.61 -13.42
C SER A 106 -3.34 -7.67 -12.21
N PRO A 107 -3.06 -6.35 -12.37
CA PRO A 107 -3.36 -5.37 -11.34
C PRO A 107 -4.87 -5.15 -11.17
N CYS A 108 -5.28 -4.64 -10.00
CA CYS A 108 -6.64 -4.17 -9.76
C CYS A 108 -6.87 -2.80 -10.44
N HIS A 109 -8.08 -2.55 -10.92
CA HIS A 109 -8.49 -1.28 -11.53
C HIS A 109 -9.14 -0.40 -10.46
N GLY A 110 -8.33 0.48 -9.86
CA GLY A 110 -8.76 1.37 -8.79
C GLY A 110 -9.03 0.69 -7.46
N PHE A 111 -9.15 1.50 -6.40
CA PHE A 111 -9.30 1.03 -5.03
C PHE A 111 -10.67 0.38 -4.76
N GLU A 112 -11.68 0.65 -5.58
CA GLU A 112 -12.95 -0.08 -5.51
C GLU A 112 -12.74 -1.58 -5.80
N GLU A 113 -11.95 -1.94 -6.82
CA GLU A 113 -11.64 -3.34 -7.12
C GLU A 113 -10.73 -3.95 -6.06
N VAL A 114 -9.75 -3.19 -5.54
CA VAL A 114 -8.90 -3.64 -4.42
C VAL A 114 -9.75 -4.04 -3.22
N LEU A 115 -10.71 -3.19 -2.82
CA LEU A 115 -11.58 -3.44 -1.68
C LEU A 115 -12.51 -4.64 -1.93
N ALA A 116 -13.02 -4.80 -3.15
CA ALA A 116 -13.84 -5.95 -3.52
C ALA A 116 -13.03 -7.26 -3.48
N CYS A 117 -11.81 -7.27 -4.04
CA CYS A 117 -10.92 -8.43 -3.98
C CYS A 117 -10.52 -8.75 -2.54
N TYR A 118 -10.19 -7.76 -1.71
CA TYR A 118 -9.91 -7.96 -0.29
C TYR A 118 -11.06 -8.68 0.43
N LYS A 119 -12.29 -8.21 0.25
CA LYS A 119 -13.51 -8.81 0.85
C LYS A 119 -13.75 -10.24 0.39
N ASN A 120 -13.38 -10.57 -0.86
CA ASN A 120 -13.52 -11.91 -1.41
C ASN A 120 -12.41 -12.86 -0.94
N VAL A 121 -11.19 -12.36 -0.80
CA VAL A 121 -10.02 -13.14 -0.42
C VAL A 121 -10.06 -13.52 1.06
N VAL A 122 -10.36 -12.57 1.95
CA VAL A 122 -10.31 -12.75 3.42
C VAL A 122 -11.03 -14.00 3.92
N PRO A 123 -12.29 -14.29 3.55
CA PRO A 123 -13.01 -15.46 4.06
C PRO A 123 -12.42 -16.81 3.63
N ASN A 124 -11.58 -16.81 2.59
CA ASN A 124 -10.98 -18.01 1.99
C ASN A 124 -9.53 -18.24 2.41
N LEU A 125 -8.98 -17.34 3.24
CA LEU A 125 -7.62 -17.45 3.74
C LEU A 125 -7.55 -18.22 5.05
N LYS A 126 -6.42 -18.89 5.24
CA LYS A 126 -6.00 -19.39 6.56
C LYS A 126 -4.84 -18.52 7.04
N LEU A 127 -5.12 -17.63 8.00
CA LEU A 127 -4.11 -16.77 8.59
C LEU A 127 -2.99 -17.60 9.25
N SER A 128 -1.73 -17.19 9.09
CA SER A 128 -0.56 -17.96 9.54
C SER A 128 0.59 -17.05 9.99
N GLY A 129 1.81 -17.37 9.63
CA GLY A 129 3.04 -16.61 9.89
C GLY A 129 4.23 -17.49 9.51
N PRO A 130 5.46 -17.14 9.91
CA PRO A 130 5.87 -15.90 10.55
C PRO A 130 5.62 -14.65 9.68
N THR A 131 5.79 -13.47 10.26
CA THR A 131 5.60 -12.17 9.63
C THR A 131 6.95 -11.61 9.19
N SER A 132 7.10 -11.34 7.89
CA SER A 132 8.22 -10.57 7.31
C SER A 132 7.69 -9.73 6.16
N TYR A 133 8.16 -8.49 6.04
CA TYR A 133 7.79 -7.62 4.91
C TYR A 133 8.74 -7.79 3.72
N ALA A 134 9.82 -8.57 3.88
CA ALA A 134 10.79 -8.79 2.80
C ALA A 134 10.14 -9.33 1.50
N PRO A 135 9.24 -10.34 1.52
CA PRO A 135 8.67 -10.85 0.28
C PRO A 135 7.88 -9.80 -0.51
N VAL A 136 7.11 -8.94 0.17
CA VAL A 136 6.30 -7.91 -0.50
C VAL A 136 7.13 -6.72 -0.97
N ILE A 137 8.19 -6.36 -0.23
CA ILE A 137 9.15 -5.35 -0.68
C ILE A 137 9.93 -5.85 -1.90
N GLU A 138 10.37 -7.12 -1.90
CA GLU A 138 11.03 -7.73 -3.06
C GLU A 138 10.10 -7.80 -4.28
N ALA A 139 8.80 -8.08 -4.09
CA ALA A 139 7.81 -8.04 -5.16
C ALA A 139 7.63 -6.62 -5.74
N ALA A 140 7.64 -5.60 -4.89
CA ALA A 140 7.57 -4.21 -5.33
C ALA A 140 8.82 -3.78 -6.12
N ILE A 141 10.01 -4.19 -5.66
CA ILE A 141 11.27 -3.96 -6.41
C ILE A 141 11.19 -4.59 -7.82
N ASP A 142 10.67 -5.80 -7.94
CA ASP A 142 10.50 -6.48 -9.22
C ASP A 142 9.50 -5.75 -10.14
N ILE A 143 8.43 -5.15 -9.60
CA ILE A 143 7.52 -4.28 -10.36
C ILE A 143 8.24 -3.02 -10.86
N VAL A 144 9.03 -2.36 -10.00
CA VAL A 144 9.78 -1.16 -10.38
C VAL A 144 10.77 -1.45 -11.51
N GLU A 145 11.39 -2.63 -11.51
CA GLU A 145 12.26 -3.06 -12.63
C GLU A 145 11.48 -3.36 -13.91
N LYS A 146 10.33 -4.04 -13.80
CA LYS A 146 9.45 -4.35 -14.94
C LYS A 146 8.83 -3.09 -15.58
N SER A 147 8.62 -2.04 -14.78
CA SER A 147 8.14 -0.73 -15.23
C SER A 147 9.28 0.18 -15.71
N HIS A 148 10.48 -0.36 -15.94
CA HIS A 148 11.64 0.39 -16.43
C HIS A 148 12.10 1.53 -15.49
N GLY A 149 11.93 1.36 -14.18
CA GLY A 149 12.36 2.33 -13.18
C GLY A 149 11.41 3.53 -13.06
N GLN A 150 10.11 3.34 -13.30
CA GLN A 150 9.10 4.33 -12.91
C GLN A 150 9.01 4.43 -11.39
N PHE A 151 8.65 5.61 -10.88
CA PHE A 151 8.48 5.81 -9.44
C PHE A 151 7.25 5.08 -8.92
N HIS A 152 7.43 4.32 -7.85
CA HIS A 152 6.34 3.61 -7.18
C HIS A 152 6.29 3.93 -5.69
N VAL A 153 5.09 3.92 -5.14
CA VAL A 153 4.84 3.93 -3.69
C VAL A 153 4.24 2.58 -3.30
N LEU A 154 5.00 1.79 -2.54
CA LEU A 154 4.49 0.58 -1.90
C LEU A 154 3.81 0.96 -0.59
N VAL A 155 2.51 0.72 -0.49
CA VAL A 155 1.77 0.83 0.77
C VAL A 155 1.60 -0.56 1.36
N ILE A 156 2.16 -0.79 2.55
CA ILE A 156 1.99 -2.03 3.31
C ILE A 156 1.01 -1.74 4.44
N ILE A 157 -0.10 -2.48 4.52
CA ILE A 157 -1.03 -2.41 5.65
C ILE A 157 -0.79 -3.64 6.51
N ALA A 158 -0.42 -3.45 7.77
CA ALA A 158 -0.03 -4.54 8.67
C ALA A 158 -0.35 -4.22 10.13
N ASP A 159 -0.35 -5.25 10.98
CA ASP A 159 -0.63 -5.13 12.42
C ASP A 159 0.62 -4.92 13.30
N GLY A 160 1.79 -4.78 12.66
CA GLY A 160 3.06 -4.41 13.29
C GLY A 160 3.84 -5.57 13.91
N GLN A 161 3.32 -6.80 13.88
CA GLN A 161 3.96 -7.94 14.53
C GLN A 161 4.96 -8.66 13.62
N VAL A 162 6.06 -8.00 13.22
CA VAL A 162 7.20 -8.71 12.60
C VAL A 162 7.70 -9.76 13.60
N THR A 163 7.79 -11.02 13.17
CA THR A 163 7.98 -12.12 14.13
C THR A 163 9.33 -12.00 14.82
N ARG A 164 9.30 -11.99 16.15
CA ARG A 164 10.48 -12.18 17.02
C ARG A 164 10.45 -13.56 17.65
N SER A 165 11.60 -14.22 17.74
CA SER A 165 11.69 -15.41 18.59
C SER A 165 11.78 -14.97 20.05
N VAL A 166 11.20 -15.76 20.95
CA VAL A 166 11.37 -15.63 22.41
C VAL A 166 12.81 -15.90 22.87
N ASP A 167 13.65 -16.41 21.97
CA ASP A 167 15.05 -16.76 22.24
C ASP A 167 16.03 -15.60 21.98
N TYR A 168 15.58 -14.48 21.41
CA TYR A 168 16.43 -13.31 21.14
C TYR A 168 16.25 -12.28 22.26
N ASP A 169 17.38 -11.68 22.69
CA ASP A 169 17.37 -10.55 23.63
C ASP A 169 16.72 -9.31 22.97
N ASP A 170 16.24 -8.34 23.74
CA ASP A 170 15.53 -7.15 23.23
C ASP A 170 16.38 -6.32 22.22
N ASN A 171 17.70 -6.54 22.25
CA ASN A 171 18.69 -5.91 21.38
C ASN A 171 19.08 -6.74 20.14
N GLU A 172 18.64 -7.99 20.01
CA GLU A 172 18.94 -8.85 18.86
C GLU A 172 17.78 -8.87 17.86
N LEU A 173 18.11 -8.76 16.57
CA LEU A 173 17.12 -8.82 15.49
C LEU A 173 16.77 -10.28 15.17
N SER A 174 15.49 -10.56 14.99
CA SER A 174 15.06 -11.85 14.46
C SER A 174 15.45 -12.03 12.99
N PRO A 175 15.50 -13.27 12.47
CA PRO A 175 15.71 -13.51 11.04
C PRO A 175 14.69 -12.80 10.14
N GLN A 176 13.46 -12.57 10.61
CA GLN A 176 12.42 -11.86 9.86
C GLN A 176 12.64 -10.35 9.86
N GLU A 177 13.13 -9.80 10.98
CA GLU A 177 13.50 -8.38 11.09
C GLU A 177 14.73 -8.08 10.22
N GLU A 178 15.78 -8.89 10.30
CA GLU A 178 16.98 -8.75 9.48
C GLU A 178 16.66 -8.77 7.98
N LYS A 179 15.82 -9.72 7.54
CA LYS A 179 15.36 -9.78 6.14
C LYS A 179 14.57 -8.55 5.74
N THR A 180 13.69 -8.06 6.62
CA THR A 180 12.87 -6.87 6.37
C THR A 180 13.74 -5.63 6.23
N ILE A 181 14.64 -5.40 7.20
CA ILE A 181 15.63 -4.31 7.18
C ILE A 181 16.47 -4.37 5.90
N LYS A 182 16.97 -5.56 5.56
CA LYS A 182 17.74 -5.76 4.33
C LYS A 182 16.91 -5.43 3.08
N ALA A 183 15.66 -5.85 3.01
CA ALA A 183 14.79 -5.58 1.88
C ALA A 183 14.49 -4.07 1.73
N ILE A 184 14.29 -3.35 2.83
CA ILE A 184 14.14 -1.88 2.84
C ILE A 184 15.41 -1.22 2.29
N ALA A 185 16.58 -1.64 2.78
CA ALA A 185 17.86 -1.11 2.31
C ALA A 185 18.11 -1.42 0.82
N ASP A 186 17.75 -2.61 0.35
CA ASP A 186 17.82 -2.97 -1.07
C ASP A 186 16.81 -2.16 -1.91
N ALA A 187 15.60 -1.88 -1.39
CA ALA A 187 14.60 -1.05 -2.05
C ALA A 187 15.09 0.39 -2.28
N SER A 188 15.92 0.94 -1.38
CA SER A 188 16.51 2.29 -1.54
C SER A 188 17.38 2.43 -2.79
N LYS A 189 17.77 1.32 -3.44
CA LYS A 189 18.53 1.33 -4.70
C LYS A 189 17.65 1.63 -5.92
N TYR A 190 16.33 1.55 -5.77
CA TYR A 190 15.31 1.72 -6.80
C TYR A 190 14.49 2.99 -6.55
N PRO A 191 13.74 3.51 -7.54
CA PRO A 191 12.79 4.59 -7.34
C PRO A 191 11.50 4.09 -6.65
N LEU A 192 11.66 3.63 -5.40
CA LEU A 192 10.61 3.01 -4.60
C LEU A 192 10.53 3.67 -3.22
N ALA A 193 9.38 4.26 -2.92
CA ALA A 193 8.98 4.69 -1.59
C ALA A 193 8.15 3.59 -0.90
N ILE A 194 8.27 3.45 0.42
CA ILE A 194 7.55 2.47 1.22
C ILE A 194 6.81 3.20 2.34
N VAL A 195 5.50 2.97 2.46
CA VAL A 195 4.66 3.47 3.55
C VAL A 195 4.07 2.27 4.28
N LEU A 196 4.45 2.08 5.54
CA LEU A 196 3.88 1.08 6.43
C LEU A 196 2.75 1.68 7.26
N VAL A 197 1.53 1.26 6.97
CA VAL A 197 0.30 1.65 7.67
C VAL A 197 0.00 0.63 8.77
N GLY A 198 0.25 1.02 10.02
CA GLY A 198 0.03 0.21 11.20
C GLY A 198 -1.41 0.24 11.68
N VAL A 199 -2.13 -0.87 11.55
CA VAL A 199 -3.50 -1.07 12.05
C VAL A 199 -3.53 -1.98 13.29
N GLY A 200 -4.51 -1.80 14.16
CA GLY A 200 -4.60 -2.59 15.39
C GLY A 200 -3.80 -2.04 16.57
N ASP A 201 -3.60 -2.89 17.58
CA ASP A 201 -3.09 -2.54 18.90
C ASP A 201 -1.56 -2.37 18.94
N GLY A 202 -0.82 -2.90 17.96
CA GLY A 202 0.63 -2.98 17.98
C GLY A 202 1.15 -4.13 18.86
N PRO A 203 2.32 -4.00 19.54
CA PRO A 203 3.15 -2.79 19.70
C PRO A 203 3.80 -2.27 18.40
N TRP A 204 4.17 -0.98 18.41
CA TRP A 204 4.76 -0.27 17.26
C TRP A 204 6.19 0.23 17.50
N ALA A 205 6.76 -0.02 18.68
CA ALA A 205 8.08 0.49 19.06
C ALA A 205 9.19 0.02 18.10
N ASP A 206 9.04 -1.18 17.54
CA ASP A 206 10.02 -1.77 16.63
C ASP A 206 10.04 -1.13 15.25
N MET A 207 9.00 -0.36 14.89
CA MET A 207 8.95 0.33 13.62
C MET A 207 10.01 1.44 13.54
N GLU A 208 10.44 1.98 14.68
CA GLU A 208 11.56 2.93 14.76
C GLU A 208 12.90 2.26 14.38
N LYS A 209 13.06 0.94 14.61
CA LYS A 209 14.28 0.21 14.25
C LYS A 209 14.45 0.08 12.73
N PHE A 210 13.37 0.11 11.97
CA PHE A 210 13.44 0.01 10.49
C PHE A 210 13.92 1.31 9.84
N ASP A 211 13.80 2.42 10.55
CA ASP A 211 14.26 3.73 10.09
C ASP A 211 15.78 3.94 10.31
N ASP A 212 16.37 3.30 11.33
CA ASP A 212 17.79 3.47 11.70
C ASP A 212 18.77 2.56 10.91
N THR A 213 18.67 2.57 9.58
CA THR A 213 19.46 1.69 8.70
C THR A 213 20.22 2.45 7.62
N THR A 214 21.40 1.94 7.22
CA THR A 214 22.19 2.54 6.14
C THR A 214 21.51 2.33 4.78
N ARG A 215 21.04 3.41 4.17
CA ARG A 215 20.25 3.43 2.92
C ARG A 215 20.78 4.50 1.95
N ASP A 216 20.52 4.34 0.65
CA ASP A 216 20.90 5.36 -0.36
C ASP A 216 20.14 6.67 -0.15
N PHE A 217 18.89 6.57 0.30
CA PHE A 217 18.03 7.65 0.73
C PHE A 217 17.00 7.09 1.71
N ASP A 218 16.40 7.97 2.51
CA ASP A 218 15.30 7.57 3.38
C ASP A 218 14.05 7.28 2.54
N ASN A 219 13.68 6.01 2.43
CA ASN A 219 12.64 5.51 1.54
C ASN A 219 11.50 4.80 2.28
N PHE A 220 11.44 4.90 3.60
CA PHE A 220 10.50 4.16 4.44
C PHE A 220 9.84 5.08 5.45
N GLN A 221 8.52 5.07 5.49
CA GLN A 221 7.74 5.86 6.44
C GLN A 221 6.76 4.94 7.19
N PHE A 222 6.69 5.09 8.52
CA PHE A 222 5.71 4.40 9.35
C PHE A 222 4.58 5.33 9.79
N VAL A 223 3.33 4.86 9.63
CA VAL A 223 2.13 5.59 10.03
C VAL A 223 1.28 4.75 10.96
N ASN A 224 1.13 5.19 12.21
CA ASN A 224 0.23 4.56 13.16
C ASN A 224 -1.24 4.96 12.90
N PHE A 225 -1.92 4.20 12.05
CA PHE A 225 -3.30 4.44 11.64
C PHE A 225 -4.25 4.43 12.84
N THR A 226 -4.13 3.44 13.73
CA THR A 226 -4.98 3.31 14.92
C THR A 226 -4.88 4.54 15.83
N LYS A 227 -3.66 5.04 16.07
CA LYS A 227 -3.43 6.25 16.87
C LYS A 227 -4.06 7.49 16.25
N ILE A 228 -4.05 7.62 14.93
CA ILE A 228 -4.69 8.75 14.24
C ILE A 228 -6.22 8.63 14.34
N MET A 229 -6.76 7.44 14.05
CA MET A 229 -8.21 7.22 14.00
C MET A 229 -8.89 7.25 15.39
N SER A 230 -8.12 7.05 16.46
CA SER A 230 -8.60 7.15 17.85
C SER A 230 -8.68 8.57 18.41
N LYS A 231 -8.17 9.60 17.69
CA LYS A 231 -8.26 11.00 18.14
C LYS A 231 -9.71 11.45 18.28
N ASN A 232 -9.98 12.38 19.20
CA ASN A 232 -11.32 12.95 19.40
C ASN A 232 -11.54 14.18 18.50
N THR A 233 -11.51 13.96 17.18
CA THR A 233 -11.72 14.97 16.13
C THR A 233 -12.74 14.44 15.12
N SER A 234 -13.16 15.27 14.16
CA SER A 234 -14.07 14.81 13.10
C SER A 234 -13.42 13.72 12.23
N GLU A 235 -14.24 12.91 11.55
CA GLU A 235 -13.75 11.86 10.65
C GLU A 235 -12.92 12.45 9.51
N THR A 236 -13.35 13.57 8.93
CA THR A 236 -12.63 14.28 7.86
C THR A 236 -11.24 14.74 8.33
N GLU A 237 -11.11 15.25 9.54
CA GLU A 237 -9.81 15.66 10.10
C GLU A 237 -8.89 14.45 10.34
N LYS A 238 -9.45 13.29 10.72
CA LYS A 238 -8.67 12.05 10.88
C LYS A 238 -8.18 11.53 9.53
N GLU A 239 -9.05 11.52 8.51
CA GLU A 239 -8.68 11.15 7.15
C GLU A 239 -7.57 12.06 6.63
N ALA A 240 -7.69 13.39 6.81
CA ALA A 240 -6.67 14.36 6.42
C ALA A 240 -5.35 14.18 7.18
N ALA A 241 -5.40 13.94 8.48
CA ALA A 241 -4.21 13.68 9.29
C ALA A 241 -3.50 12.39 8.88
N PHE A 242 -4.24 11.33 8.56
CA PHE A 242 -3.66 10.09 8.06
C PHE A 242 -3.05 10.27 6.67
N ALA A 243 -3.77 10.93 5.76
CA ALA A 243 -3.27 11.26 4.43
C ALA A 243 -1.94 12.01 4.49
N LEU A 244 -1.88 13.06 5.33
CA LEU A 244 -0.65 13.82 5.51
C LEU A 244 0.48 12.96 6.04
N ALA A 245 0.23 12.19 7.11
CA ALA A 245 1.25 11.35 7.74
C ALA A 245 1.82 10.29 6.78
N ALA A 246 0.97 9.74 5.90
CA ALA A 246 1.38 8.78 4.88
C ALA A 246 2.15 9.41 3.72
N LEU A 247 1.90 10.68 3.41
CA LEU A 247 2.34 11.29 2.16
C LEU A 247 3.39 12.38 2.30
N MET A 248 3.60 12.90 3.51
CA MET A 248 4.48 14.05 3.74
C MET A 248 5.94 13.82 3.30
N GLU A 249 6.40 12.58 3.23
CA GLU A 249 7.76 12.24 2.78
C GLU A 249 7.86 11.90 1.29
N ILE A 250 6.75 11.52 0.66
CA ILE A 250 6.73 11.03 -0.73
C ILE A 250 7.33 12.05 -1.71
N PRO A 251 7.02 13.37 -1.66
CA PRO A 251 7.66 14.34 -2.56
C PRO A 251 9.18 14.43 -2.37
N PHE A 252 9.69 14.26 -1.15
CA PHE A 252 11.14 14.29 -0.88
C PHE A 252 11.82 13.01 -1.34
N GLN A 253 11.17 11.87 -1.15
CA GLN A 253 11.61 10.57 -1.66
C GLN A 253 11.66 10.56 -3.19
N TYR A 254 10.65 11.13 -3.85
CA TYR A 254 10.63 11.35 -5.29
C TYR A 254 11.81 12.24 -5.75
N LYS A 255 12.00 13.41 -5.11
CA LYS A 255 13.12 14.31 -5.39
C LYS A 255 14.48 13.61 -5.21
N ALA A 256 14.66 12.82 -4.16
CA ALA A 256 15.87 12.04 -3.95
C ALA A 256 16.11 11.04 -5.09
N CYS A 257 15.05 10.38 -5.58
CA CYS A 257 15.14 9.48 -6.74
C CYS A 257 15.57 10.21 -8.03
N VAL A 258 15.10 11.45 -8.24
CA VAL A 258 15.55 12.33 -9.32
C VAL A 258 17.03 12.68 -9.15
N GLU A 259 17.42 13.18 -7.98
CA GLU A 259 18.78 13.64 -7.67
C GLU A 259 19.82 12.52 -7.80
N PHE A 260 19.48 11.33 -7.30
CA PHE A 260 20.34 10.14 -7.38
C PHE A 260 20.24 9.40 -8.71
N LYS A 261 19.51 9.95 -9.70
CA LYS A 261 19.37 9.39 -11.06
C LYS A 261 18.87 7.94 -11.05
N LYS A 262 17.87 7.67 -10.21
CA LYS A 262 17.22 6.37 -10.06
C LYS A 262 16.02 6.20 -11.01
N LEU A 263 15.34 7.29 -11.36
CA LEU A 263 14.20 7.27 -12.29
C LEU A 263 14.62 6.85 -13.71
N GLY A 264 13.77 6.04 -14.35
CA GLY A 264 13.97 5.56 -15.73
C GLY A 264 15.14 4.58 -15.90
N ARG A 265 15.64 3.99 -14.80
CA ARG A 265 16.80 3.10 -14.80
C ARG A 265 16.44 1.68 -14.37
N VAL A 266 16.75 0.74 -15.24
CA VAL A 266 16.76 -0.71 -14.96
C VAL A 266 18.11 -1.09 -14.36
N THR A 267 18.12 -1.80 -13.23
CA THR A 267 19.37 -2.24 -12.59
C THR A 267 19.79 -3.64 -13.04
N GLY A 268 18.82 -4.48 -13.42
CA GLY A 268 19.01 -5.89 -13.76
C GLY A 268 19.39 -6.77 -12.57
N ARG A 269 19.30 -6.25 -11.33
CA ARG A 269 19.71 -6.94 -10.10
C ARG A 269 18.53 -7.42 -9.25
N ALA A 270 17.31 -6.98 -9.56
CA ALA A 270 16.14 -7.44 -8.83
C ALA A 270 15.91 -8.94 -9.01
N LYS A 271 15.48 -9.58 -7.93
CA LYS A 271 14.98 -10.95 -8.00
C LYS A 271 13.66 -10.94 -8.77
N ARG A 272 13.52 -11.82 -9.74
CA ARG A 272 12.23 -12.02 -10.41
C ARG A 272 11.26 -12.69 -9.44
N ILE A 273 10.15 -12.03 -9.15
CA ILE A 273 9.10 -12.56 -8.27
C ILE A 273 7.96 -13.07 -9.14
N VAL A 274 7.52 -14.30 -8.84
CA VAL A 274 6.30 -14.88 -9.37
C VAL A 274 5.38 -15.11 -8.17
N PRO A 275 4.38 -14.23 -7.94
CA PRO A 275 3.44 -14.38 -6.85
C PRO A 275 2.68 -15.70 -6.96
N LYS A 276 2.27 -16.26 -5.82
CA LYS A 276 1.27 -17.34 -5.81
C LYS A 276 -0.06 -16.82 -6.36
N PRO A 277 -0.87 -17.69 -7.00
CA PRO A 277 -2.21 -17.31 -7.39
C PRO A 277 -3.06 -17.01 -6.15
N SER A 278 -4.05 -16.14 -6.32
CA SER A 278 -5.07 -15.88 -5.30
C SER A 278 -5.72 -17.18 -4.82
N PRO A 279 -6.04 -17.33 -3.52
CA PRO A 279 -6.81 -18.46 -3.01
C PRO A 279 -8.23 -18.53 -3.61
N VAL A 280 -8.69 -17.45 -4.23
CA VAL A 280 -9.99 -17.36 -4.90
C VAL A 280 -9.77 -17.11 -6.39
N PRO A 281 -10.45 -17.85 -7.29
CA PRO A 281 -10.41 -17.56 -8.72
C PRO A 281 -10.90 -16.13 -8.99
N TYR A 282 -10.09 -15.33 -9.69
CA TYR A 282 -10.52 -14.02 -10.12
C TYR A 282 -11.31 -14.13 -11.44
N SER A 283 -12.51 -13.55 -11.46
CA SER A 283 -13.29 -13.37 -12.68
C SER A 283 -13.35 -11.88 -12.98
N ARG A 284 -12.69 -11.45 -14.06
CA ARG A 284 -12.68 -10.04 -14.47
C ARG A 284 -14.13 -9.56 -14.66
N PRO A 285 -14.57 -8.48 -14.00
CA PRO A 285 -15.88 -7.90 -14.25
C PRO A 285 -15.99 -7.54 -15.73
N VAL A 286 -17.03 -8.03 -16.41
CA VAL A 286 -17.29 -7.62 -17.80
C VAL A 286 -17.65 -6.14 -17.75
N PRO A 287 -16.98 -5.25 -18.52
CA PRO A 287 -17.36 -3.85 -18.58
C PRO A 287 -18.85 -3.77 -18.95
N SER A 288 -19.64 -3.12 -18.09
CA SER A 288 -21.04 -2.84 -18.43
C SER A 288 -21.03 -1.99 -19.70
N LYS A 289 -21.49 -2.55 -20.82
CA LYS A 289 -21.77 -1.75 -22.02
C LYS A 289 -22.81 -0.71 -21.65
N SER A 290 -22.37 0.53 -21.40
CA SER A 290 -23.27 1.67 -21.42
C SER A 290 -24.02 1.64 -22.76
N PRO A 291 -25.37 1.77 -22.79
CA PRO A 291 -26.07 1.84 -24.06
C PRO A 291 -25.55 3.06 -24.80
N ALA A 292 -25.01 2.84 -26.01
CA ALA A 292 -24.69 3.93 -26.90
C ALA A 292 -25.97 4.76 -27.08
N SER A 293 -25.91 6.04 -26.71
CA SER A 293 -26.95 7.00 -27.00
C SER A 293 -27.06 7.12 -28.52
N THR A 294 -28.01 6.40 -29.12
CA THR A 294 -28.47 6.67 -30.49
C THR A 294 -29.13 8.04 -30.47
N THR A 295 -28.36 9.06 -30.84
CA THR A 295 -28.91 10.34 -31.26
C THR A 295 -29.45 10.14 -32.67
N ASP A 296 -30.76 10.26 -32.81
CA ASP A 296 -31.48 10.21 -34.08
C ASP A 296 -30.99 11.34 -35.00
N ASP A 297 -30.35 10.99 -36.11
CA ASP A 297 -30.17 11.87 -37.27
C ASP A 297 -31.51 11.92 -38.04
N GLN A 298 -32.40 12.83 -37.64
CA GLN A 298 -33.41 13.38 -38.55
C GLN A 298 -32.95 14.75 -39.02
N ASN A 299 -32.11 14.77 -40.06
CA ASN A 299 -31.86 16.00 -40.80
C ASN A 299 -32.77 16.04 -42.04
N GLN A 300 -33.70 17.00 -42.02
CA GLN A 300 -34.63 17.31 -43.09
C GLN A 300 -33.88 17.65 -44.38
N SER A 301 -34.21 16.95 -45.47
CA SER A 301 -33.92 17.40 -46.82
C SER A 301 -35.00 18.39 -47.27
N VAL A 302 -34.61 19.67 -47.38
CA VAL A 302 -35.41 20.70 -48.06
C VAL A 302 -34.61 21.22 -49.24
N SER A 303 -35.25 21.20 -50.42
CA SER A 303 -34.86 21.81 -51.71
C SER A 303 -34.07 20.93 -52.68
N THR A 304 -34.69 20.50 -53.78
CA THR A 304 -34.74 21.28 -55.05
C THR A 304 -35.60 20.58 -56.11
N ASN A 305 -36.28 21.42 -56.90
CA ASN A 305 -37.11 21.20 -58.10
C ASN A 305 -38.56 20.76 -57.93
#